data_AF-A0A6F8YQI0-F1
#
_entry.id   AF-A0A6F8YQI0-F1
#
_cell.length_a   1.000
_cell.length_b   1.000
_cell.length_c   1.000
_cell.angle_alpha   90.00
_cell.angle_beta   90.00
_cell.angle_gamma   90.00
#
_symmetry.space_group_name_H-M   'P 1'
#
loop_
_entity.id
_entity.type
_entity.pdbx_description
1 polymer ?
#
loop_
_entity_poly.entity_id
_entity_poly.type
_entity_poly.pdbx_seq_one_letter_code
_entity_poly.pdbx_strand_id
1 'polypeptide(L)'
;MNEITTPLPKLTQAANQTDDLVGQLTGMIVTAVGAMHRAAGLNTGFASAATMLQYAAQVTEAVRRLTETGRGHAEGLRHTVQEKVALEQRSSAEAVRLRTEITGSAGTV
;
A
#
# COMPACT_ATOMS: atom_id res chain seq x y z
N MET A 1 -21.12 -7.01 -20.29
CA MET A 1 -19.78 -6.43 -19.99
C MET A 1 -19.80 -6.10 -18.51
N ASN A 2 -19.21 -6.94 -17.66
CA ASN A 2 -19.16 -6.65 -16.22
C ASN A 2 -18.18 -5.50 -16.02
N GLU A 3 -18.69 -4.29 -15.77
CA GLU A 3 -17.85 -3.22 -15.27
C GLU A 3 -17.27 -3.68 -13.93
N ILE A 4 -15.97 -3.98 -13.92
CA ILE A 4 -15.19 -4.05 -12.69
C ILE A 4 -14.98 -2.60 -12.24
N THR A 5 -16.06 -1.92 -11.87
CA THR A 5 -16.01 -0.57 -11.29
C THR A 5 -15.79 -0.73 -9.80
N THR A 6 -14.59 -1.16 -9.40
CA THR A 6 -14.18 -0.94 -8.02
C THR A 6 -14.20 0.58 -7.79
N PRO A 7 -15.00 1.08 -6.82
CA PRO A 7 -15.07 2.51 -6.56
C PRO A 7 -13.71 3.02 -6.12
N LEU A 8 -13.29 4.17 -6.64
CA LEU A 8 -12.04 4.84 -6.24
C LEU A 8 -11.87 4.92 -4.71
N PRO A 9 -12.92 5.27 -3.92
CA PRO A 9 -12.81 5.28 -2.47
C PRO A 9 -12.42 3.93 -1.85
N LYS A 10 -12.87 2.80 -2.43
CA LYS A 10 -12.52 1.46 -1.92
C LYS A 10 -11.06 1.11 -2.19
N LEU A 11 -10.51 1.52 -3.34
CA LEU A 11 -9.08 1.31 -3.66
C LEU A 11 -8.19 2.15 -2.75
N THR A 12 -8.55 3.42 -2.54
CA THR A 12 -7.84 4.30 -1.59
C THR A 12 -7.93 3.77 -0.16
N GLN A 13 -9.11 3.31 0.26
CA GLN A 13 -9.28 2.70 1.58
C GLN A 13 -8.41 1.45 1.75
N ALA A 14 -8.37 0.56 0.76
CA ALA A 14 -7.54 -0.64 0.79
C ALA A 14 -6.03 -0.31 0.87
N ALA A 15 -5.58 0.72 0.15
CA ALA A 15 -4.20 1.18 0.22
C ALA A 15 -3.83 1.68 1.62
N ASN A 16 -4.70 2.51 2.23
CA ASN A 16 -4.49 3.04 3.58
C ASN A 16 -4.52 1.92 4.65
N GLN A 17 -5.47 0.98 4.54
CA GLN A 17 -5.54 -0.18 5.43
C GLN A 17 -4.29 -1.06 5.34
N THR A 18 -3.71 -1.19 4.14
CA THR A 18 -2.47 -1.94 3.94
C THR A 18 -1.30 -1.25 4.64
N ASP A 19 -1.17 0.08 4.50
CA ASP A 19 -0.11 0.84 5.18
C ASP A 19 -0.24 0.77 6.71
N ASP A 20 -1.46 0.89 7.24
CA ASP A 20 -1.72 0.80 8.68
C ASP A 20 -1.34 -0.58 9.23
N LEU A 21 -1.75 -1.65 8.53
CA LEU A 21 -1.44 -3.03 8.92
C LEU A 21 0.07 -3.29 8.91
N VAL A 22 0.75 -2.83 7.85
CA VAL A 22 2.22 -2.92 7.74
C VAL A 22 2.89 -2.19 8.90
N GLY A 23 2.44 -0.97 9.22
CA GLY A 23 2.97 -0.20 10.35
C GLY A 23 2.78 -0.90 11.70
N GLN A 24 1.58 -1.43 11.96
CA GLN A 24 1.28 -2.16 13.18
C GLN A 24 2.14 -3.42 13.33
N LEU A 25 2.27 -4.22 12.26
CA LEU A 25 3.10 -5.43 12.25
C LEU A 25 4.56 -5.09 12.52
N THR A 26 5.12 -4.10 11.81
CA THR A 26 6.51 -3.66 12.02
C THR A 26 6.73 -3.23 13.47
N GLY A 27 5.83 -2.44 14.07
CA GLY A 27 5.95 -2.01 15.46
C GLY A 27 5.94 -3.16 16.48
N MET A 28 5.04 -4.13 16.31
CA MET A 28 4.99 -5.31 17.16
C MET A 28 6.27 -6.14 17.08
N ILE A 29 6.80 -6.37 15.87
CA ILE A 29 8.03 -7.14 15.70
C ILE A 29 9.24 -6.42 16.26
N VAL A 30 9.39 -5.11 16.03
CA VAL A 30 10.50 -4.33 16.60
C VAL A 30 10.52 -4.46 18.12
N THR A 31 9.34 -4.40 18.76
CA THR A 31 9.20 -4.59 20.20
C THR A 31 9.62 -6.00 20.65
N ALA A 32 9.18 -7.04 19.93
CA ALA A 32 9.52 -8.43 20.23
C ALA A 32 11.03 -8.71 20.04
N VAL A 33 11.62 -8.24 18.94
CA VAL A 33 13.06 -8.35 18.65
C VAL A 33 13.89 -7.62 19.69
N GLY A 34 13.47 -6.43 20.13
CA GLY A 34 14.12 -5.72 21.22
C GLY A 34 14.08 -6.49 22.55
N ALA A 35 12.97 -7.17 22.84
CA ALA A 35 12.88 -8.04 24.02
C ALA A 35 13.82 -9.26 23.91
N MET A 36 13.92 -9.88 22.73
CA MET A 36 14.84 -10.99 22.48
C MET A 36 16.31 -10.58 22.63
N HIS A 37 16.71 -9.40 22.15
CA HIS A 37 18.07 -8.89 22.33
C HIS A 37 18.40 -8.65 23.81
N ARG A 38 17.45 -8.09 24.58
CA ARG A 38 17.63 -7.93 26.03
C ARG A 38 17.74 -9.26 26.74
N ALA A 39 16.90 -10.24 26.40
CA ALA A 39 16.94 -11.57 26.98
C ALA A 39 18.28 -12.27 26.67
N ALA A 40 18.76 -12.17 25.42
CA ALA A 40 20.05 -12.73 25.02
C ALA A 40 21.22 -12.09 25.79
N GLY A 41 21.19 -10.77 26.02
CA GLY A 41 22.22 -10.07 26.81
C GLY A 41 22.24 -10.42 28.30
N LEU A 42 21.13 -10.90 28.85
CA LEU A 42 21.02 -11.37 30.23
C LEU A 42 21.35 -12.87 30.38
N ASN A 43 21.50 -13.59 29.27
CA ASN A 43 21.65 -15.03 29.26
C ASN A 43 23.13 -15.41 29.26
N THR A 44 23.58 -16.11 30.31
CA THR A 44 24.99 -16.52 30.47
C THR A 44 25.37 -17.75 29.61
N GLY A 45 24.38 -18.42 29.02
CA GLY A 45 24.59 -19.52 28.08
C GLY A 45 24.78 -19.02 26.65
N PHE A 46 26.03 -19.00 26.16
CA PHE A 46 26.39 -18.57 24.80
C PHE A 46 25.55 -19.21 23.69
N ALA A 47 25.30 -20.52 23.76
CA ALA A 47 24.50 -21.22 22.75
C ALA A 47 23.05 -20.74 22.70
N SER A 48 22.44 -20.47 23.87
CA SER A 48 21.06 -20.01 23.99
C SER A 48 20.90 -18.58 23.50
N ALA A 49 21.84 -17.69 23.85
CA ALA A 49 21.87 -16.31 23.37
C ALA A 49 22.05 -16.25 21.83
N ALA A 50 22.94 -17.07 21.27
CA ALA A 50 23.16 -17.14 19.83
C ALA A 50 21.91 -17.58 19.07
N THR A 51 21.19 -18.61 19.55
CA THR A 51 19.94 -19.06 18.94
C THR A 51 18.85 -17.98 19.00
N MET A 52 18.73 -17.24 20.11
CA MET A 52 17.77 -16.14 20.22
C MET A 52 18.07 -15.02 19.22
N LEU A 53 19.35 -14.65 19.04
CA LEU A 53 19.75 -13.62 18.09
C LEU A 53 19.53 -14.06 16.63
N GLN A 54 19.81 -15.33 16.31
CA GLN A 54 19.53 -15.89 14.98
C GLN A 54 18.03 -15.86 14.67
N TYR A 55 17.19 -16.26 15.63
CA TYR A 55 15.74 -16.20 15.47
C TYR A 55 15.26 -14.75 15.30
N ALA A 56 15.77 -13.81 16.10
CA ALA A 56 15.46 -12.39 15.96
C ALA A 56 15.82 -11.83 14.58
N ALA A 57 16.96 -12.24 14.01
CA ALA A 57 17.39 -11.85 12.67
C ALA A 57 16.45 -12.41 11.59
N GLN A 58 16.07 -13.70 11.69
CA GLN A 58 15.12 -14.32 10.74
C GLN A 58 13.75 -13.65 10.76
N VAL A 59 13.22 -13.36 11.96
CA VAL A 59 11.94 -12.65 12.12
C VAL A 59 12.03 -11.24 11.54
N THR A 60 13.13 -10.52 11.79
CA THR A 60 13.35 -9.18 11.24
C THR A 60 13.35 -9.20 9.70
N GLU A 61 14.03 -10.17 9.08
CA GLU A 61 14.08 -10.31 7.63
C GLU A 61 12.71 -10.69 7.02
N ALA A 62 11.96 -11.58 7.67
CA ALA A 62 10.60 -11.92 7.23
C ALA A 62 9.68 -10.70 7.24
N VAL A 63 9.80 -9.84 8.26
CA VAL A 63 9.01 -8.62 8.38
C VAL A 63 9.42 -7.58 7.36
N ARG A 64 10.72 -7.43 7.09
CA ARG A 64 11.20 -6.54 6.02
C ARG A 64 10.55 -6.90 4.68
N ARG A 65 10.53 -8.19 4.33
CA ARG A 65 9.88 -8.67 3.08
C ARG A 65 8.38 -8.43 3.08
N LEU A 66 7.71 -8.63 4.21
CA LEU A 66 6.27 -8.36 4.33
C LEU A 66 5.95 -6.87 4.17
N THR A 67 6.75 -6.00 4.78
CA THR A 67 6.65 -4.54 4.66
C THR A 67 6.89 -4.08 3.23
N GLU A 68 7.89 -4.61 2.54
CA GLU A 68 8.16 -4.32 1.12
C GLU A 68 7.00 -4.76 0.23
N THR A 69 6.49 -5.97 0.44
CA THR A 69 5.35 -6.51 -0.30
C THR A 69 4.09 -5.67 -0.07
N GLY A 70 3.78 -5.34 1.18
CA GLY A 70 2.63 -4.52 1.55
C GLY A 70 2.71 -3.11 0.97
N ARG A 71 3.90 -2.47 1.05
CA ARG A 71 4.12 -1.16 0.44
C ARG A 71 3.95 -1.20 -1.08
N GLY A 72 4.51 -2.21 -1.75
CA GLY A 72 4.32 -2.40 -3.19
C GLY A 72 2.85 -2.59 -3.58
N HIS A 73 2.07 -3.29 -2.75
CA HIS A 73 0.63 -3.43 -2.96
C HIS A 73 -0.11 -2.09 -2.80
N ALA A 74 0.19 -1.33 -1.75
CA ALA A 74 -0.40 -0.01 -1.52
C ALA A 74 -0.05 0.99 -2.64
N GLU A 75 1.19 0.98 -3.11
CA GLU A 75 1.64 1.78 -4.25
C GLU A 75 0.91 1.39 -5.54
N GLY A 76 0.76 0.08 -5.81
CA GLY A 76 -0.02 -0.41 -6.96
C GLY A 76 -1.46 0.07 -6.93
N LEU A 77 -2.13 0.00 -5.77
CA LEU A 77 -3.49 0.51 -5.60
C LEU A 77 -3.58 2.03 -5.85
N ARG A 78 -2.61 2.80 -5.34
CA ARG A 78 -2.53 4.26 -5.57
C ARG A 78 -2.31 4.60 -7.04
N HIS A 79 -1.47 3.84 -7.73
CA HIS A 79 -1.25 4.00 -9.16
C HIS A 79 -2.54 3.77 -9.95
N THR A 80 -3.27 2.68 -9.66
CA THR A 80 -4.57 2.41 -10.29
C THR A 80 -5.58 3.52 -10.03
N VAL A 81 -5.60 4.11 -8.83
CA VAL A 81 -6.45 5.26 -8.52
C VAL A 81 -6.08 6.46 -9.40
N GLN A 82 -4.80 6.79 -9.53
CA GLN A 82 -4.33 7.91 -10.36
C GLN A 82 -4.67 7.71 -11.85
N GLU A 83 -4.47 6.52 -12.39
CA GLU A 83 -4.83 6.19 -13.77
C GLU A 83 -6.33 6.36 -14.02
N LYS A 84 -7.17 5.86 -13.11
CA LYS A 84 -8.61 5.98 -13.25
C LYS A 84 -9.09 7.43 -13.16
N VAL A 85 -8.53 8.24 -12.25
CA VAL A 85 -8.82 9.69 -12.19
C VAL A 85 -8.42 10.39 -13.49
N ALA A 86 -7.25 10.07 -14.05
CA ALA A 86 -6.80 10.66 -15.31
C ALA A 86 -7.73 10.29 -16.49
N LEU A 87 -8.22 9.04 -16.53
CA LEU A 87 -9.18 8.59 -17.53
C LEU A 87 -10.54 9.32 -17.40
N GLU A 88 -11.06 9.47 -16.18
CA GLU A 88 -12.31 10.19 -15.90
C GLU A 88 -12.21 11.68 -16.31
N GLN A 89 -11.06 12.32 -16.06
CA GLN A 89 -10.82 13.71 -16.47
C GLN A 89 -10.76 13.88 -17.99
N ARG A 90 -10.07 12.97 -18.70
CA ARG A 90 -10.01 12.99 -20.18
C ARG A 90 -11.40 12.79 -20.80
N SER A 91 -12.16 11.82 -20.29
CA SER A 91 -13.54 11.58 -20.73
C SER A 91 -14.42 12.80 -20.51
N SER A 92 -14.30 13.46 -19.36
CA SER A 92 -15.04 14.69 -19.06
C SER A 92 -14.67 15.85 -19.98
N ALA A 93 -13.37 16.04 -20.25
CA ALA A 93 -12.89 17.08 -21.17
C ALA A 93 -13.40 16.86 -22.61
N GLU A 94 -13.42 15.61 -23.07
CA GLU A 94 -13.94 15.25 -24.38
C GLU A 94 -15.45 15.47 -24.47
N ALA A 95 -16.21 15.11 -23.43
CA ALA A 95 -17.65 15.38 -23.37
C ALA A 95 -17.98 16.88 -23.42
N VAL A 96 -17.17 17.73 -22.75
CA VAL A 96 -17.31 19.19 -22.82
C VAL A 96 -16.97 19.71 -24.21
N ARG A 97 -15.91 19.18 -24.85
CA ARG A 97 -15.53 19.57 -26.22
C ARG A 97 -16.67 19.26 -27.21
N LEU A 98 -17.19 18.04 -27.18
CA LEU A 98 -18.29 17.60 -28.04
C LEU A 98 -19.55 18.44 -27.81
N ARG A 99 -19.92 18.72 -26.54
CA ARG A 99 -21.06 19.61 -26.25
C ARG A 99 -20.85 21.00 -26.87
N THR A 100 -19.65 21.55 -26.75
CA THR A 100 -19.31 22.89 -27.28
C THR A 100 -19.40 22.91 -28.81
N GLU A 101 -18.88 21.89 -29.49
CA GLU A 101 -18.97 21.75 -30.96
C GLU A 101 -20.44 21.68 -31.43
N ILE A 102 -21.28 20.92 -30.72
CA ILE A 102 -22.71 20.79 -31.04
C ILE A 102 -23.45 22.12 -30.83
N THR A 103 -23.23 22.81 -29.70
CA THR A 103 -23.91 24.08 -29.41
C THR A 103 -23.39 25.25 -30.25
N GLY A 104 -22.12 25.24 -30.64
CA GLY A 104 -21.52 26.26 -31.50
C GLY A 104 -21.99 26.16 -32.96
N SER A 105 -22.31 24.96 -33.43
CA SER A 105 -22.89 24.72 -34.75
C SER A 105 -24.36 25.17 -34.87
N ALA A 106 -25.10 25.16 -33.76
CA ALA A 106 -26.53 25.49 -33.73
C ALA A 106 -26.85 27.00 -33.79
N GLY A 107 -25.85 27.89 -33.73
CA GLY A 107 -26.02 29.35 -33.72
C GLY A 107 -25.83 30.05 -35.08
N THR A 108 -25.62 29.29 -36.17
CA THR A 108 -25.27 29.81 -37.51
C THR A 108 -26.32 29.57 -38.60
N VAL A 109 -27.61 29.51 -38.25
CA VAL A 109 -28.71 29.42 -39.23
C VAL A 109 -29.60 30.64 -39.18
#